data_AF-G7GKN0-F1
#
_entry.id   AF-G7GKN0-F1
#
_cell.length_a   1.000
_cell.length_b   1.000
_cell.length_c   1.000
_cell.angle_alpha   90.00
_cell.angle_beta   90.00
_cell.angle_gamma   90.00
#
_symmetry.space_group_name_H-M   'P 1'
#
loop_
_entity.id
_entity.type
_entity.pdbx_description
1 polymer ?
#
loop_
_entity_poly.entity_id
_entity_poly.type
_entity_poly.pdbx_seq_one_letter_code
_entity_poly.pdbx_strand_id
1 'polypeptide(L)'
;MKRAIITATAAVLLVVPFATGCEESTDTGAAPSAAAQQDNGDSGDSASNGGPRTAPDPCSLMTDEKAAELAGTTVEDHTGPEDAANLRECRWNFSDGKTLSLTLGITGGNLDPEAALDGAKEFDGIGDRAVSTGGNELYVQVGALTMVLNDGYGVDNHQKIAKYLVTQVK
;
A
#
# COMPACT_ATOMS: atom_id res chain seq x y z
N MET A 1 45.38 -0.18 -2.14
CA MET A 1 45.55 0.58 -3.40
C MET A 1 44.26 1.38 -3.61
N LYS A 2 44.32 2.72 -3.51
CA LYS A 2 43.15 3.62 -3.60
C LYS A 2 42.79 3.85 -5.06
N ARG A 3 41.53 3.66 -5.45
CA ARG A 3 40.98 4.16 -6.72
C ARG A 3 39.83 5.10 -6.39
N ALA A 4 40.03 6.38 -6.71
CA ALA A 4 39.01 7.42 -6.66
C ALA A 4 38.28 7.45 -8.01
N ILE A 5 36.95 7.47 -7.99
CA ILE A 5 36.12 7.66 -9.18
C ILE A 5 35.36 8.97 -8.97
N ILE A 6 35.71 9.96 -9.77
CA ILE A 6 35.05 11.26 -9.86
C ILE A 6 33.98 11.12 -10.94
N THR A 7 32.71 11.29 -10.61
CA THR A 7 31.63 11.26 -11.60
C THR A 7 30.91 12.61 -11.60
N ALA A 8 30.91 13.24 -12.77
CA ALA A 8 30.41 14.59 -13.01
C ALA A 8 28.89 14.61 -13.16
N THR A 9 28.25 15.57 -12.49
CA THR A 9 26.81 15.83 -12.53
C THR A 9 26.46 16.67 -13.75
N ALA A 10 25.64 16.14 -14.66
CA ALA A 10 25.02 16.93 -15.73
C ALA A 10 23.56 17.19 -15.35
N ALA A 11 23.23 18.44 -15.02
CA ALA A 11 21.87 18.88 -14.75
C ALA A 11 21.16 19.20 -16.08
N VAL A 12 20.06 18.50 -16.36
CA VAL A 12 19.16 18.80 -17.48
C VAL A 12 17.89 19.43 -16.90
N LEU A 13 17.71 20.73 -17.18
CA LEU A 13 16.50 21.49 -16.88
C LEU A 13 15.45 21.22 -17.96
N LEU A 14 14.34 20.57 -17.59
CA LEU A 14 13.14 20.45 -18.42
C LEU A 14 12.05 21.38 -17.89
N VAL A 15 11.66 22.34 -18.73
CA VAL A 15 10.51 23.23 -18.55
C VAL A 15 9.30 22.55 -19.19
N VAL A 16 8.21 22.37 -18.43
CA VAL A 16 6.93 21.86 -18.97
C VAL A 16 5.84 22.92 -18.76
N PRO A 17 5.07 23.31 -19.81
CA PRO A 17 3.98 24.26 -19.69
C PRO A 17 2.69 23.62 -19.13
N PHE A 18 1.97 24.40 -18.32
CA PHE A 18 0.63 24.11 -17.81
C PHE A 18 -0.42 24.24 -18.92
N ALA A 19 -1.25 23.22 -19.10
CA ALA A 19 -2.49 23.30 -19.87
C ALA A 19 -3.68 23.16 -18.92
N THR A 20 -4.44 24.24 -18.77
CA THR A 20 -5.72 24.32 -18.07
C THR A 20 -6.84 23.83 -19.01
N GLY A 21 -7.59 22.81 -18.62
CA GLY A 21 -8.80 22.37 -19.31
C GLY A 21 -9.89 22.02 -18.31
N CYS A 22 -10.84 22.95 -18.13
CA CYS A 22 -12.10 22.71 -17.45
C CYS A 22 -13.11 22.18 -18.47
N GLU A 23 -13.80 21.07 -18.18
CA GLU A 23 -15.10 20.79 -18.78
C GLU A 23 -16.12 20.47 -17.68
N GLU A 24 -17.06 21.40 -17.59
CA GLU A 24 -18.29 21.40 -16.83
C GLU A 24 -19.35 20.65 -17.66
N SER A 25 -20.12 19.75 -17.04
CA SER A 25 -21.40 19.33 -17.60
C SER A 25 -22.37 18.85 -16.52
N THR A 26 -23.61 19.28 -16.76
CA THR A 26 -24.71 19.53 -15.84
C THR A 26 -25.70 18.36 -15.80
N ASP A 27 -26.25 18.13 -14.61
CA ASP A 27 -27.66 17.78 -14.27
C ASP A 27 -28.54 17.03 -15.29
N THR A 28 -29.25 15.98 -14.84
CA THR A 28 -30.73 15.83 -14.99
C THR A 28 -31.20 14.48 -14.40
N GLY A 29 -32.22 14.51 -13.53
CA GLY A 29 -33.26 13.47 -13.54
C GLY A 29 -33.76 12.97 -12.18
N ALA A 30 -34.93 13.45 -11.76
CA ALA A 30 -35.63 13.06 -10.53
C ALA A 30 -36.71 11.96 -10.73
N ALA A 31 -36.77 11.01 -9.77
CA ALA A 31 -37.94 10.43 -9.05
C ALA A 31 -39.13 9.74 -9.81
N PRO A 32 -40.09 9.04 -9.14
CA PRO A 32 -40.05 8.01 -8.05
C PRO A 32 -41.02 6.79 -8.30
N SER A 33 -41.18 5.91 -7.27
CA SER A 33 -42.29 4.93 -7.00
C SER A 33 -42.17 3.51 -7.60
N ALA A 34 -42.57 2.38 -6.99
CA ALA A 34 -43.08 2.02 -5.66
C ALA A 34 -43.20 0.46 -5.55
N ALA A 35 -43.21 -0.01 -4.29
CA ALA A 35 -43.94 -1.15 -3.69
C ALA A 35 -43.65 -2.66 -3.99
N ALA A 36 -43.20 -3.32 -2.91
CA ALA A 36 -43.66 -4.59 -2.27
C ALA A 36 -43.38 -5.97 -2.93
N GLN A 37 -42.72 -6.90 -2.20
CA GLN A 37 -43.30 -7.86 -1.23
C GLN A 37 -42.45 -9.15 -1.05
N GLN A 38 -42.62 -9.81 0.11
CA GLN A 38 -42.29 -11.20 0.54
C GLN A 38 -40.86 -11.47 1.02
N ASP A 39 -40.58 -11.80 2.29
CA ASP A 39 -41.14 -12.74 3.30
C ASP A 39 -40.48 -14.13 3.29
N ASN A 40 -40.04 -14.52 4.51
CA ASN A 40 -39.54 -15.80 5.02
C ASN A 40 -38.18 -16.37 4.58
N GLY A 41 -37.27 -16.42 5.55
CA GLY A 41 -36.18 -17.39 5.54
C GLY A 41 -35.16 -17.20 6.65
N ASP A 42 -35.32 -17.96 7.72
CA ASP A 42 -34.25 -18.47 8.60
C ASP A 42 -33.76 -17.53 9.71
N SER A 43 -34.11 -17.89 10.94
CA SER A 43 -33.57 -17.29 12.17
C SER A 43 -32.14 -17.78 12.34
N GLY A 44 -31.22 -16.98 11.82
CA GLY A 44 -29.80 -17.27 11.75
C GLY A 44 -29.14 -17.40 13.12
N ASP A 45 -28.48 -18.54 13.31
CA ASP A 45 -27.28 -18.65 14.12
C ASP A 45 -26.13 -17.90 13.41
N SER A 46 -26.14 -16.57 13.47
CA SER A 46 -24.94 -15.77 13.20
C SER A 46 -24.33 -15.38 14.52
N ALA A 47 -23.45 -16.26 15.01
CA ALA A 47 -22.51 -15.94 16.06
C ALA A 47 -21.54 -14.85 15.55
N SER A 48 -22.00 -13.59 15.59
CA SER A 48 -21.17 -12.39 15.45
C SER A 48 -20.32 -12.22 16.70
N ASN A 49 -19.39 -13.14 16.93
CA ASN A 49 -18.26 -12.96 17.86
C ASN A 49 -17.06 -12.32 17.13
N GLY A 50 -17.33 -11.37 16.23
CA GLY A 50 -16.32 -10.61 15.51
C GLY A 50 -16.18 -9.24 16.13
N GLY A 51 -15.42 -9.12 17.22
CA GLY A 51 -14.92 -7.80 17.63
C GLY A 51 -14.21 -7.11 16.45
N PRO A 52 -14.13 -5.77 16.43
CA PRO A 52 -13.45 -5.05 15.36
C PRO A 52 -12.04 -5.62 15.19
N ARG A 53 -11.77 -6.21 14.01
CA ARG A 53 -10.45 -6.73 13.67
C ARG A 53 -9.59 -5.54 13.30
N THR A 54 -8.79 -5.07 14.24
CA THR A 54 -7.80 -4.02 13.99
C THR A 54 -6.60 -4.62 13.24
N ALA A 55 -6.05 -3.88 12.29
CA ALA A 55 -4.81 -4.28 11.64
C ALA A 55 -3.65 -4.38 12.66
N PRO A 56 -2.69 -5.30 12.45
CA PRO A 56 -1.46 -5.34 13.24
C PRO A 56 -0.71 -3.99 13.21
N ASP A 57 0.16 -3.77 14.18
CA ASP A 57 0.99 -2.56 14.24
C ASP A 57 2.17 -2.67 13.26
N PRO A 58 2.22 -1.89 12.18
CA PRO A 58 3.31 -1.98 11.20
C PRO A 58 4.69 -1.69 11.80
N CYS A 59 4.81 -0.77 12.76
CA CYS A 59 6.10 -0.46 13.39
C CYS A 59 6.60 -1.62 14.26
N SER A 60 5.71 -2.48 14.75
CA SER A 60 6.08 -3.67 15.53
C SER A 60 6.56 -4.85 14.67
N LEU A 61 6.23 -4.87 13.38
CA LEU A 61 6.58 -5.97 12.47
C LEU A 61 8.00 -5.86 11.90
N MET A 62 8.59 -4.68 11.94
CA MET A 62 9.90 -4.41 11.36
C MET A 62 10.66 -3.41 12.22
N THR A 63 11.82 -3.82 12.72
CA THR A 63 12.70 -2.92 13.48
C THR A 63 13.48 -2.01 12.55
N ASP A 64 14.05 -0.94 13.11
CA ASP A 64 14.90 -0.01 12.36
C ASP A 64 16.13 -0.70 11.77
N GLU A 65 16.73 -1.64 12.51
CA GLU A 65 17.86 -2.42 12.00
C GLU A 65 17.46 -3.25 10.79
N LYS A 66 16.24 -3.82 10.80
CA LYS A 66 15.76 -4.62 9.68
C LYS A 66 15.37 -3.77 8.48
N ALA A 67 14.72 -2.63 8.71
CA ALA A 67 14.41 -1.67 7.66
C ALA A 67 15.71 -1.15 7.00
N ALA A 68 16.72 -0.80 7.80
CA ALA A 68 18.04 -0.40 7.34
C ALA A 68 18.75 -1.49 6.52
N GLU A 69 18.73 -2.74 7.01
CA GLU A 69 19.30 -3.89 6.32
C GLU A 69 18.67 -4.10 4.94
N LEU A 70 17.33 -4.04 4.87
CA LEU A 70 16.58 -4.27 3.63
C LEU A 70 16.81 -3.14 2.61
N ALA A 71 16.77 -1.89 3.07
CA ALA A 71 17.00 -0.70 2.23
C ALA A 71 18.47 -0.50 1.83
N GLY A 72 19.42 -1.10 2.57
CA GLY A 72 20.85 -0.92 2.33
C GLY A 72 21.39 0.44 2.76
N THR A 73 20.72 1.10 3.71
CA THR A 73 21.09 2.41 4.25
C THR A 73 20.65 2.54 5.70
N THR A 74 20.98 3.61 6.41
CA THR A 74 20.62 3.80 7.82
C THR A 74 19.25 4.46 7.96
N VAL A 75 18.43 3.98 8.89
CA VAL A 75 17.25 4.70 9.38
C VAL A 75 17.70 5.89 10.22
N GLU A 76 17.20 7.09 9.93
CA GLU A 76 17.41 8.29 10.75
C GLU A 76 16.36 8.40 11.85
N ASP A 77 15.10 8.17 11.48
CA ASP A 77 13.96 8.14 12.37
C ASP A 77 12.81 7.31 11.76
N HIS A 78 11.84 6.98 12.58
CA HIS A 78 10.55 6.48 12.12
C HIS A 78 9.39 7.20 12.82
N THR A 79 8.23 7.16 12.18
CA THR A 79 6.96 7.68 12.71
C THR A 79 5.86 6.63 12.61
N GLY A 80 4.92 6.70 13.53
CA GLY A 80 3.76 5.82 13.60
C GLY A 80 3.75 4.91 14.84
N PRO A 81 2.78 3.99 14.93
CA PRO A 81 1.70 3.81 13.95
C PRO A 81 0.73 5.00 13.95
N GLU A 82 0.40 5.51 12.77
CA GLU A 82 -0.73 6.43 12.59
C GLU A 82 -1.99 5.60 12.30
N ASP A 83 -3.04 5.76 13.11
CA ASP A 83 -4.29 5.01 12.98
C ASP A 83 -5.31 5.81 12.15
N ALA A 84 -5.83 5.21 11.08
CA ALA A 84 -6.85 5.81 10.22
C ALA A 84 -7.94 4.79 9.84
N ALA A 85 -9.12 4.92 10.45
CA ALA A 85 -10.25 4.01 10.29
C ALA A 85 -9.90 2.53 10.58
N ASN A 86 -9.48 1.78 9.56
CA ASN A 86 -9.05 0.37 9.63
C ASN A 86 -7.62 0.16 9.11
N LEU A 87 -6.89 1.25 8.90
CA LEU A 87 -5.53 1.29 8.41
C LEU A 87 -4.59 1.71 9.54
N ARG A 88 -3.38 1.15 9.53
CA ARG A 88 -2.29 1.57 10.40
C ARG A 88 -1.05 1.75 9.53
N GLU A 89 -0.38 2.88 9.67
CA GLU A 89 0.80 3.21 8.87
C GLU A 89 2.04 3.42 9.74
N CYS A 90 3.17 2.87 9.32
CA CYS A 90 4.49 3.22 9.85
C CYS A 90 5.36 3.77 8.72
N ARG A 91 6.16 4.80 9.00
CA ARG A 91 7.10 5.39 8.05
C ARG A 91 8.51 5.44 8.61
N TRP A 92 9.47 4.95 7.83
CA TRP A 92 10.90 5.05 8.12
C TRP A 92 11.56 6.06 7.20
N ASN A 93 12.28 7.02 7.76
CA ASN A 93 13.09 7.98 7.03
C ASN A 93 14.54 7.52 7.03
N PHE A 94 15.18 7.50 5.87
CA PHE A 94 16.55 7.03 5.70
C PHE A 94 17.52 8.16 5.38
N SER A 95 18.79 7.95 5.70
CA SER A 95 19.86 8.96 5.56
C SER A 95 20.21 9.35 4.11
N ASP A 96 19.70 8.61 3.13
CA ASP A 96 19.80 8.95 1.71
C ASP A 96 18.64 9.83 1.22
N GLY A 97 17.75 10.25 2.13
CA GLY A 97 16.59 11.10 1.87
C GLY A 97 15.37 10.37 1.33
N LYS A 98 15.37 9.03 1.31
CA LYS A 98 14.19 8.24 0.93
C LYS A 98 13.37 7.88 2.17
N THR A 99 12.11 7.53 1.92
CA THR A 99 11.18 7.07 2.94
C THR A 99 10.60 5.72 2.52
N LEU A 100 10.39 4.83 3.49
CA LEU A 100 9.57 3.63 3.37
C LEU A 100 8.29 3.85 4.18
N SER A 101 7.14 3.76 3.54
CA SER A 101 5.83 3.70 4.19
C SER A 101 5.28 2.27 4.10
N LEU A 102 4.82 1.75 5.23
CA LEU A 102 4.10 0.49 5.35
C LEU A 102 2.72 0.76 5.92
N THR A 103 1.69 0.54 5.10
CA THR A 103 0.29 0.63 5.51
C THR A 103 -0.33 -0.75 5.58
N LEU A 104 -0.93 -1.09 6.73
CA LEU A 104 -1.64 -2.33 6.97
C LEU A 104 -3.12 -2.05 7.15
N GLY A 105 -3.96 -2.82 6.48
CA GLY A 105 -5.41 -2.71 6.59
C GLY A 105 -6.09 -4.05 6.64
N ILE A 106 -7.12 -4.18 7.48
CA ILE A 106 -8.06 -5.31 7.38
C ILE A 106 -9.13 -4.91 6.37
N THR A 107 -8.95 -5.33 5.13
CA THR A 107 -9.93 -5.10 4.07
C THR A 107 -10.71 -6.40 3.88
N GLY A 108 -12.03 -6.33 4.05
CA GLY A 108 -12.91 -7.47 3.78
C GLY A 108 -13.04 -7.81 2.28
N GLY A 109 -12.34 -7.09 1.40
CA GLY A 109 -12.38 -7.26 -0.05
C GLY A 109 -10.99 -7.61 -0.61
N ASN A 110 -10.98 -8.44 -1.65
CA ASN A 110 -9.80 -8.70 -2.47
C ASN A 110 -9.23 -7.37 -2.99
N LEU A 111 -7.90 -7.29 -3.11
CA LEU A 111 -7.26 -6.32 -4.00
C LEU A 111 -7.92 -6.52 -5.37
N ASP A 112 -8.81 -5.63 -5.81
CA ASP A 112 -9.52 -5.82 -7.07
C ASP A 112 -8.52 -5.66 -8.22
N PRO A 113 -8.13 -6.76 -8.93
CA PRO A 113 -7.23 -6.69 -10.07
C PRO A 113 -7.78 -5.80 -11.19
N GLU A 114 -9.09 -5.79 -11.38
CA GLU A 114 -9.71 -5.17 -12.56
C GLU A 114 -9.80 -3.64 -12.40
N ALA A 115 -9.74 -3.15 -11.16
CA ALA A 115 -9.54 -1.74 -10.85
C ALA A 115 -8.04 -1.35 -10.85
N ALA A 116 -7.12 -2.31 -10.80
CA ALA A 116 -5.68 -2.08 -10.85
C ALA A 116 -5.24 -1.79 -12.29
N LEU A 117 -5.51 -0.54 -12.70
CA LEU A 117 -4.75 0.31 -13.60
C LEU A 117 -3.92 -0.42 -14.68
N ASP A 118 -4.30 -0.23 -15.93
CA ASP A 118 -3.58 -0.68 -17.14
C ASP A 118 -2.05 -0.58 -16.95
N GLY A 119 -1.36 -1.74 -16.97
CA GLY A 119 0.09 -1.83 -16.74
C GLY A 119 0.53 -2.38 -15.37
N ALA A 120 -0.39 -2.82 -14.50
CA ALA A 120 -0.03 -3.50 -13.27
C ALA A 120 0.75 -4.82 -13.51
N LYS A 121 1.73 -5.09 -12.65
CA LYS A 121 2.59 -6.29 -12.68
C LYS A 121 2.37 -7.13 -11.44
N GLU A 122 2.04 -8.40 -11.63
CA GLU A 122 1.92 -9.37 -10.55
C GLU A 122 3.29 -9.95 -10.15
N PHE A 123 3.41 -10.35 -8.88
CA PHE A 123 4.61 -10.96 -8.31
C PHE A 123 4.25 -12.25 -7.57
N ASP A 124 4.76 -13.37 -8.08
CA ASP A 124 4.59 -14.67 -7.46
C ASP A 124 5.41 -14.84 -6.17
N GLY A 125 4.90 -15.66 -5.25
CA GLY A 125 5.63 -16.06 -4.03
C GLY A 125 5.67 -14.99 -2.94
N ILE A 126 4.79 -14.00 -2.99
CA ILE A 126 4.66 -12.94 -1.98
C ILE A 126 3.20 -12.90 -1.50
N GLY A 127 2.98 -13.32 -0.26
CA GLY A 127 1.63 -13.42 0.31
C GLY A 127 0.75 -14.41 -0.45
N ASP A 128 -0.55 -14.18 -0.39
CA ASP A 128 -1.54 -14.88 -1.22
C ASP A 128 -1.64 -14.22 -2.60
N ARG A 129 -1.37 -12.92 -2.68
CA ARG A 129 -1.29 -12.15 -3.93
C ARG A 129 -0.41 -10.91 -3.74
N ALA A 130 0.38 -10.55 -4.76
CA ALA A 130 1.11 -9.28 -4.78
C ALA A 130 1.10 -8.63 -6.16
N VAL A 131 0.86 -7.31 -6.20
CA VAL A 131 0.70 -6.52 -7.43
C VAL A 131 1.35 -5.16 -7.27
N SER A 132 2.15 -4.73 -8.26
CA SER A 132 2.61 -3.34 -8.38
C SER A 132 1.87 -2.65 -9.51
N THR A 133 1.32 -1.48 -9.27
CA THR A 133 0.51 -0.71 -10.25
C THR A 133 1.36 0.19 -11.16
N GLY A 134 2.68 0.02 -11.15
CA GLY A 134 3.61 0.98 -11.75
C GLY A 134 3.85 2.17 -10.82
N GLY A 135 5.11 2.60 -10.70
CA GLY A 135 5.54 3.59 -9.73
C GLY A 135 6.24 2.97 -8.52
N ASN A 136 6.00 3.55 -7.33
CA ASN A 136 6.72 3.24 -6.09
C ASN A 136 5.88 2.40 -5.11
N GLU A 137 4.83 1.73 -5.58
CA GLU A 137 3.88 1.01 -4.72
C GLU A 137 3.81 -0.49 -5.04
N LEU A 138 3.73 -1.29 -3.97
CA LEU A 138 3.43 -2.72 -4.02
C LEU A 138 2.30 -3.04 -3.04
N TYR A 139 1.23 -3.63 -3.57
CA TYR A 139 0.10 -4.14 -2.81
C TYR A 139 0.28 -5.63 -2.56
N VAL A 140 0.08 -6.08 -1.34
CA VAL A 140 0.23 -7.48 -0.94
C VAL A 140 -0.95 -7.91 -0.08
N GLN A 141 -1.56 -9.04 -0.41
CA GLN A 141 -2.66 -9.63 0.34
C GLN A 141 -2.20 -10.88 1.09
N VAL A 142 -2.59 -11.00 2.36
CA VAL A 142 -2.39 -12.18 3.22
C VAL A 142 -3.66 -12.43 4.04
N GLY A 143 -4.48 -13.38 3.63
CA GLY A 143 -5.81 -13.61 4.17
C GLY A 143 -6.69 -12.36 4.04
N ALA A 144 -7.13 -11.83 5.18
CA ALA A 144 -7.92 -10.59 5.26
C ALA A 144 -7.06 -9.32 5.43
N LEU A 145 -5.74 -9.48 5.51
CA LEU A 145 -4.80 -8.36 5.64
C LEU A 145 -4.38 -7.90 4.24
N THR A 146 -4.43 -6.60 4.01
CA THR A 146 -3.80 -5.92 2.88
C THR A 146 -2.65 -5.08 3.40
N MET A 147 -1.51 -5.18 2.71
CA MET A 147 -0.31 -4.40 2.96
C MET A 147 -0.03 -3.53 1.73
N VAL A 148 0.27 -2.27 1.95
CA VAL A 148 0.74 -1.35 0.90
C VAL A 148 2.13 -0.90 1.30
N LEU A 149 3.09 -1.17 0.43
CA LEU A 149 4.48 -0.72 0.56
C LEU A 149 4.71 0.40 -0.42
N ASN A 150 5.18 1.53 0.08
CA ASN A 150 5.64 2.64 -0.76
C ASN A 150 7.08 2.98 -0.37
N ASP A 151 8.01 2.86 -1.32
CA ASP A 151 9.39 3.26 -1.07
C ASP A 151 10.04 3.89 -2.31
N GLY A 152 11.02 4.77 -2.06
CA GLY A 152 11.80 5.40 -3.12
C GLY A 152 12.88 4.51 -3.75
N TYR A 153 12.95 3.21 -3.44
CA TYR A 153 13.97 2.26 -3.88
C TYR A 153 13.51 1.37 -5.05
N GLY A 154 12.20 1.29 -5.25
CA GLY A 154 11.60 0.59 -6.38
C GLY A 154 11.30 -0.88 -6.10
N VAL A 155 10.73 -1.55 -7.11
CA VAL A 155 10.00 -2.81 -6.92
C VAL A 155 10.83 -4.00 -6.42
N ASP A 156 12.14 -4.01 -6.68
CA ASP A 156 13.02 -5.05 -6.14
C ASP A 156 13.17 -4.93 -4.62
N ASN A 157 13.13 -3.71 -4.09
CA ASN A 157 13.17 -3.48 -2.64
C ASN A 157 11.83 -3.82 -1.99
N HIS A 158 10.72 -3.39 -2.61
CA HIS A 158 9.38 -3.77 -2.15
C HIS A 158 9.22 -5.28 -2.02
N GLN A 159 9.69 -6.05 -3.00
CA GLN A 159 9.59 -7.52 -2.94
C GLN A 159 10.36 -8.12 -1.78
N LYS A 160 11.55 -7.59 -1.43
CA LYS A 160 12.34 -8.07 -0.28
C LYS A 160 11.61 -7.77 1.04
N ILE A 161 11.13 -6.54 1.18
CA ILE A 161 10.39 -6.10 2.38
C ILE A 161 9.10 -6.90 2.52
N ALA A 162 8.33 -7.04 1.44
CA ALA A 162 7.09 -7.81 1.43
C ALA A 162 7.31 -9.28 1.83
N LYS A 163 8.34 -9.94 1.28
CA LYS A 163 8.68 -11.32 1.66
C LYS A 163 8.99 -11.44 3.14
N TYR A 164 9.72 -10.47 3.71
CA TYR A 164 9.97 -10.42 5.14
C TYR A 164 8.67 -10.24 5.93
N LEU A 165 7.85 -9.22 5.61
CA LEU A 165 6.62 -8.93 6.35
C LEU A 165 5.60 -10.07 6.31
N VAL A 166 5.46 -10.75 5.17
CA VAL A 166 4.59 -11.93 5.04
C VAL A 166 4.98 -13.03 6.06
N THR A 167 6.24 -13.14 6.45
CA THR A 167 6.67 -14.10 7.48
C THR A 167 6.35 -13.66 8.91
N GLN A 168 6.13 -12.36 9.13
CA GLN A 168 5.85 -11.80 10.47
C GLN A 168 4.35 -11.83 10.80
N VAL A 169 3.48 -11.88 9.79
CA VAL A 169 2.02 -11.82 9.96
C VAL A 169 1.32 -13.19 9.82
N LYS A 170 2.08 -14.25 9.54
CA LYS A 170 1.60 -15.64 9.52
C LYS A 170 1.76 -16.29 10.89
#